data_AF-R9T5C9-F1
#
_entry.id   AF-R9T5C9-F1
#
_cell.length_a   1.000
_cell.length_b   1.000
_cell.length_c   1.000
_cell.angle_alpha   90.00
_cell.angle_beta   90.00
_cell.angle_gamma   90.00
#
_symmetry.space_group_name_H-M   'P 1'
#
loop_
_entity.id
_entity.type
_entity.pdbx_description
1 polymer ?
#
loop_
_entity_poly.entity_id
_entity_poly.type
_entity_poly.pdbx_seq_one_letter_code
_entity_poly.pdbx_strand_id
1 'polypeptide(L)'
;MQIVNEPEVRFEIPDWDLLNDMGMMSADMHFHTRHSDSRTDVKEALKLAGERKVGLAITDHNLIGGVKEAFHSKCSTFVIPGIEISAWDGPHILVYFYEANDLYSYWESNIKRRIQSNPCLAIRMNTLEILDSLEKENCVISAAHPMGYFMFNKGMQKCINRSYLTEDTARRIDAYEVICSGMNHKSNLEALQYSRKYHIGCTGGTDGHMLCEVGNVVTTSKADGIDEFLDNIKKGKNEVIGTEKNTKMKIAAGASMSPYYFQHIPSSLEIHYKQNMVRVKHYIDSFKKEN
;
A
#
# COMPACT_ATOMS: atom_id res chain seq x y z
N MET A 1 -18.01 8.89 17.39
CA MET A 1 -17.53 8.84 16.00
C MET A 1 -16.55 9.98 15.83
N GLN A 2 -15.29 9.70 15.51
CA GLN A 2 -14.29 10.72 15.23
C GLN A 2 -14.64 11.36 13.88
N ILE A 3 -14.65 12.69 13.80
CA ILE A 3 -14.87 13.40 12.53
C ILE A 3 -13.59 13.25 11.71
N VAL A 4 -13.71 12.65 10.53
CA VAL A 4 -12.64 12.55 9.54
C VAL A 4 -12.84 13.70 8.55
N ASN A 5 -11.84 14.57 8.45
CA ASN A 5 -11.85 15.66 7.48
C ASN A 5 -11.69 15.10 6.06
N GLU A 6 -12.09 15.85 5.03
CA GLU A 6 -11.81 15.49 3.65
C GLU A 6 -10.42 15.98 3.25
N PRO A 7 -9.44 15.08 2.98
CA PRO A 7 -8.10 15.45 2.55
C PRO A 7 -8.11 16.15 1.19
N GLU A 8 -7.21 17.11 1.00
CA GLU A 8 -6.95 17.68 -0.32
C GLU A 8 -6.14 16.70 -1.17
N VAL A 9 -6.50 16.53 -2.44
CA VAL A 9 -5.81 15.62 -3.36
C VAL A 9 -5.50 16.36 -4.67
N ARG A 10 -4.21 16.46 -5.01
CA ARG A 10 -3.71 17.18 -6.18
C ARG A 10 -2.98 16.25 -7.15
N PHE A 11 -3.48 16.17 -8.37
CA PHE A 11 -2.89 15.36 -9.44
C PHE A 11 -1.84 16.15 -10.23
N GLU A 12 -0.71 16.43 -9.57
CA GLU A 12 0.40 17.21 -10.10
C GLU A 12 1.74 16.67 -9.61
N ILE A 13 2.84 17.11 -10.24
CA ILE A 13 4.18 16.72 -9.80
C ILE A 13 4.46 17.44 -8.46
N PRO A 14 4.85 16.72 -7.39
CA PRO A 14 5.12 17.36 -6.11
C PRO A 14 6.29 18.35 -6.22
N ASP A 15 6.08 19.58 -5.75
CA ASP A 15 7.17 20.54 -5.52
C ASP A 15 7.73 20.29 -4.11
N TRP A 16 8.78 19.47 -4.04
CA TRP A 16 9.37 19.05 -2.78
C TRP A 16 9.96 20.21 -1.97
N ASP A 17 10.54 21.19 -2.66
CA ASP A 17 11.14 22.35 -2.00
C ASP A 17 10.07 23.23 -1.38
N LEU A 18 9.00 23.52 -2.14
CA LEU A 18 7.86 24.28 -1.63
C LEU A 18 7.19 23.60 -0.43
N LEU A 19 6.95 22.28 -0.50
CA LEU A 19 6.35 21.53 0.61
C LEU A 19 7.21 21.61 1.88
N ASN A 20 8.52 21.43 1.73
CA ASN A 20 9.46 21.56 2.83
C ASN A 20 9.50 23.00 3.39
N ASP A 21 9.51 24.02 2.53
CA ASP A 21 9.53 25.43 2.94
C ASP A 21 8.24 25.86 3.65
N MET A 22 7.11 25.21 3.32
CA MET A 22 5.84 25.34 4.04
C MET A 22 5.82 24.61 5.40
N GLY A 23 6.90 23.91 5.76
CA GLY A 23 7.02 23.13 6.99
C GLY A 23 6.18 21.84 6.96
N MET A 24 5.92 21.30 5.77
CA MET A 24 5.17 20.06 5.63
C MET A 24 6.08 18.84 5.76
N MET A 25 5.65 17.87 6.56
CA MET A 25 6.23 16.54 6.56
C MET A 25 5.60 15.73 5.43
N SER A 26 6.42 15.17 4.53
CA SER A 26 5.95 14.48 3.33
C SER A 26 6.61 13.11 3.19
N ALA A 27 5.85 12.09 2.80
CA ALA A 27 6.38 10.75 2.60
C ALA A 27 5.72 10.03 1.41
N ASP A 28 6.52 9.26 0.67
CA ASP A 28 5.99 8.24 -0.24
C ASP A 28 5.53 7.05 0.58
N MET A 29 4.21 6.81 0.64
CA MET A 29 3.63 5.83 1.54
C MET A 29 3.60 4.41 0.98
N HIS A 30 4.07 4.16 -0.25
CA HIS A 30 4.00 2.84 -0.85
C HIS A 30 5.20 2.59 -1.77
N PHE A 31 6.22 1.91 -1.25
CA PHE A 31 7.46 1.66 -1.98
C PHE A 31 8.07 0.29 -1.66
N HIS A 32 8.53 -0.40 -2.72
CA HIS A 32 9.12 -1.73 -2.64
C HIS A 32 10.62 -1.71 -2.82
N THR A 33 11.31 -2.58 -2.09
CA THR A 33 12.77 -2.70 -2.11
C THR A 33 13.19 -4.08 -2.60
N ARG A 34 14.51 -4.30 -2.70
CA ARG A 34 15.10 -5.61 -3.01
C ARG A 34 14.73 -6.75 -2.04
N HIS A 35 14.03 -6.45 -0.95
CA HIS A 35 13.54 -7.45 0.00
C HIS A 35 12.19 -8.06 -0.41
N SER A 36 11.51 -7.51 -1.41
CA SER A 36 10.35 -8.13 -2.07
C SER A 36 10.62 -8.34 -3.57
N ASP A 37 9.89 -7.66 -4.45
CA ASP A 37 9.87 -7.84 -5.90
C ASP A 37 10.47 -6.65 -6.68
N SER A 38 11.03 -5.67 -5.97
CA SER A 38 11.77 -4.56 -6.54
C SER A 38 13.27 -4.88 -6.64
N ARG A 39 14.01 -4.14 -7.46
CA ARG A 39 15.49 -4.22 -7.51
C ARG A 39 16.17 -3.09 -6.74
N THR A 40 15.37 -2.22 -6.12
CA THR A 40 15.86 -0.99 -5.51
C THR A 40 16.55 -1.29 -4.17
N ASP A 41 17.78 -0.78 -4.01
CA ASP A 41 18.52 -0.87 -2.76
C ASP A 41 17.95 0.11 -1.72
N VAL A 42 17.85 -0.34 -0.47
CA VAL A 42 17.22 0.44 0.62
C VAL A 42 17.98 1.74 0.85
N LYS A 43 19.31 1.69 0.88
CA LYS A 43 20.14 2.86 1.15
C LYS A 43 20.03 3.90 0.03
N GLU A 44 20.04 3.45 -1.23
CA GLU A 44 19.88 4.35 -2.37
C GLU A 44 18.48 4.96 -2.42
N ALA A 45 17.43 4.20 -2.10
CA ALA A 45 16.08 4.73 -1.98
C ALA A 45 15.98 5.82 -0.91
N LEU A 46 16.51 5.57 0.28
CA LEU A 46 16.49 6.55 1.38
C LEU A 46 17.34 7.78 1.09
N LYS A 47 18.48 7.60 0.41
CA LYS A 47 19.31 8.71 -0.06
C LYS A 47 18.54 9.60 -1.03
N LEU A 48 17.91 9.02 -2.05
CA LEU A 48 17.13 9.78 -3.03
C LEU A 48 15.90 10.44 -2.39
N ALA A 49 15.21 9.75 -1.47
CA ALA A 49 14.11 10.34 -0.70
C ALA A 49 14.58 11.58 0.08
N GLY A 50 15.75 11.51 0.72
CA GLY A 50 16.36 12.64 1.43
C GLY A 50 16.76 13.80 0.50
N GLU A 51 17.32 13.51 -0.68
CA GLU A 51 17.59 14.51 -1.72
C GLU A 51 16.30 15.20 -2.19
N ARG A 52 15.18 14.46 -2.20
CA ARG A 52 13.85 14.95 -2.50
C ARG A 52 13.11 15.50 -1.28
N LYS A 53 13.76 15.63 -0.11
CA LYS A 53 13.15 16.15 1.13
C LYS A 53 11.84 15.44 1.54
N VAL A 54 11.74 14.15 1.25
CA VAL A 54 10.60 13.30 1.63
C VAL A 54 11.07 12.09 2.42
N GLY A 55 10.22 11.60 3.32
CA GLY A 55 10.38 10.29 3.93
C GLY A 55 9.91 9.15 3.03
N LEU A 56 10.10 7.93 3.51
CA LEU A 56 9.73 6.72 2.79
C LEU A 56 9.06 5.71 3.72
N ALA A 57 7.86 5.27 3.37
CA ALA A 57 7.30 4.05 3.93
C ALA A 57 7.81 2.86 3.11
N ILE A 58 8.56 1.96 3.74
CA ILE A 58 8.99 0.72 3.09
C ILE A 58 7.89 -0.31 3.33
N THR A 59 7.30 -0.82 2.26
CA THR A 59 6.08 -1.64 2.30
C THR A 59 6.26 -2.94 1.50
N ASP A 60 7.42 -3.57 1.63
CA ASP A 60 7.74 -4.83 0.95
C ASP A 60 6.62 -5.88 1.13
N HIS A 61 6.27 -6.59 0.06
CA HIS A 61 5.20 -7.60 0.11
C HIS A 61 5.45 -8.68 1.17
N ASN A 62 4.60 -8.71 2.20
CA ASN A 62 4.58 -9.66 3.33
C ASN A 62 5.90 -9.81 4.12
N LEU A 63 6.91 -8.99 3.84
CA LEU A 63 8.26 -9.11 4.37
C LEU A 63 8.66 -7.79 5.04
N ILE A 64 9.58 -7.87 6.00
CA ILE A 64 10.04 -6.70 6.79
C ILE A 64 11.55 -6.49 6.67
N GLY A 65 12.18 -7.14 5.69
CA GLY A 65 13.62 -7.07 5.47
C GLY A 65 14.10 -5.66 5.15
N GLY A 66 13.37 -4.93 4.29
CA GLY A 66 13.70 -3.56 3.92
C GLY A 66 13.58 -2.59 5.09
N VAL A 67 12.52 -2.72 5.91
CA VAL A 67 12.38 -1.94 7.14
C VAL A 67 13.53 -2.23 8.11
N LYS A 68 13.88 -3.51 8.33
CA LYS A 68 15.02 -3.88 9.17
C LYS A 68 16.33 -3.29 8.66
N GLU A 69 16.59 -3.35 7.36
CA GLU A 69 17.79 -2.75 6.78
C GLU A 69 17.81 -1.23 6.94
N ALA A 70 16.68 -0.56 6.74
CA ALA A 70 16.55 0.89 6.89
C ALA A 70 16.84 1.36 8.31
N PHE A 71 16.26 0.71 9.32
CA PHE A 71 16.44 1.10 10.73
C PHE A 71 17.85 0.77 11.28
N HIS A 72 18.59 -0.15 10.66
CA HIS A 72 20.02 -0.35 10.95
C HIS A 72 20.94 0.59 10.16
N SER A 73 20.42 1.25 9.12
CA SER A 73 21.19 2.16 8.27
C SER A 73 21.27 3.54 8.91
N LYS A 74 22.45 4.18 8.83
CA LYS A 74 22.59 5.59 9.20
C LYS A 74 22.08 6.46 8.05
N CYS A 75 20.84 6.89 8.11
CA CYS A 75 20.26 7.87 7.18
C CYS A 75 19.49 8.94 7.98
N SER A 76 19.54 10.19 7.51
CA SER A 76 18.76 11.30 8.09
C SER A 76 17.31 11.31 7.60
N THR A 77 17.02 10.63 6.48
CA THR A 77 15.67 10.48 5.95
C THR A 77 14.85 9.64 6.92
N PHE A 78 13.71 10.17 7.36
CA PHE A 78 12.81 9.41 8.23
C PHE A 78 12.14 8.28 7.46
N VAL A 79 11.96 7.14 8.14
CA VAL A 79 11.36 5.93 7.57
C VAL A 79 10.10 5.61 8.35
N ILE A 80 9.01 5.36 7.63
CA ILE A 80 7.78 4.84 8.23
C ILE A 80 7.82 3.31 8.12
N PRO A 81 7.80 2.55 9.23
CA PRO A 81 7.85 1.11 9.20
C PRO A 81 6.51 0.56 8.68
N GLY A 82 6.51 0.09 7.43
CA GLY A 82 5.34 -0.41 6.75
C GLY A 82 5.44 -1.87 6.30
N ILE A 83 4.33 -2.40 5.80
CA ILE A 83 4.23 -3.69 5.13
C ILE A 83 3.02 -3.69 4.19
N GLU A 84 3.16 -4.25 2.99
CA GLU A 84 2.00 -4.56 2.14
C GLU A 84 1.63 -6.03 2.29
N ILE A 85 0.51 -6.29 2.96
CA ILE A 85 0.01 -7.65 3.19
C ILE A 85 -0.89 -8.05 2.04
N SER A 86 -0.52 -9.12 1.33
CA SER A 86 -1.31 -9.69 0.25
C SER A 86 -2.32 -10.70 0.79
N ALA A 87 -3.61 -10.36 0.81
CA ALA A 87 -4.65 -11.25 1.32
C ALA A 87 -4.98 -12.40 0.36
N TRP A 88 -5.40 -13.54 0.92
CA TRP A 88 -5.77 -14.76 0.21
C TRP A 88 -6.96 -14.57 -0.73
N ASP A 89 -7.96 -13.81 -0.30
CA ASP A 89 -9.14 -13.47 -1.09
C ASP A 89 -8.86 -12.41 -2.17
N GLY A 90 -7.74 -11.70 -2.07
CA GLY A 90 -7.23 -10.87 -3.16
C GLY A 90 -6.62 -9.53 -2.74
N PRO A 91 -7.32 -8.72 -1.92
CA PRO A 91 -6.89 -7.36 -1.59
C PRO A 91 -5.47 -7.28 -1.05
N HIS A 92 -4.77 -6.21 -1.40
CA HIS A 92 -3.55 -5.81 -0.72
C HIS A 92 -3.86 -4.73 0.31
N ILE A 93 -3.21 -4.81 1.46
CA ILE A 93 -3.46 -3.95 2.61
C ILE A 93 -2.11 -3.39 3.05
N LEU A 94 -1.98 -2.08 3.02
CA LEU A 94 -0.84 -1.35 3.57
C LEU A 94 -1.07 -1.16 5.07
N VAL A 95 -0.08 -1.50 5.87
CA VAL A 95 -0.11 -1.28 7.32
C VAL A 95 1.13 -0.50 7.71
N TYR A 96 0.93 0.63 8.38
CA TYR A 96 2.01 1.49 8.87
C TYR A 96 2.01 1.48 10.39
N PHE A 97 3.15 1.15 10.98
CA PHE A 97 3.33 1.15 12.42
C PHE A 97 3.98 2.46 12.86
N TYR A 98 3.70 2.86 14.10
CA TYR A 98 4.33 4.01 14.73
C TYR A 98 5.79 3.67 15.10
N GLU A 99 6.00 2.44 15.57
CA GLU A 99 7.31 1.92 15.97
C GLU A 99 7.69 0.68 15.16
N ALA A 100 8.97 0.58 14.76
CA ALA A 100 9.43 -0.58 13.98
C ALA A 100 9.37 -1.90 14.76
N ASN A 101 9.55 -1.85 16.08
CA ASN A 101 9.45 -3.04 16.94
C ASN A 101 8.04 -3.62 16.99
N ASP A 102 7.01 -2.80 16.85
CA ASP A 102 5.62 -3.25 16.80
C ASP A 102 5.38 -4.02 15.50
N LEU A 103 5.85 -3.49 14.36
CA LEU A 103 5.84 -4.22 13.09
C LEU A 103 6.60 -5.55 13.19
N TYR A 104 7.76 -5.57 13.84
CA TYR A 104 8.56 -6.80 13.98
C TYR A 104 7.82 -7.86 14.79
N SER A 105 7.18 -7.45 15.88
CA SER A 105 6.41 -8.32 16.77
C SER A 105 5.15 -8.84 16.09
N TYR A 106 4.42 -7.97 15.38
CA TYR A 106 3.24 -8.33 14.59
C TYR A 106 3.60 -9.31 13.47
N TRP A 107 4.68 -9.05 12.72
CA TRP A 107 5.10 -9.92 11.63
C TRP A 107 5.49 -11.33 12.12
N GLU A 108 6.25 -11.43 13.21
CA GLU A 108 6.69 -12.71 13.77
C GLU A 108 5.50 -13.55 14.26
N SER A 109 4.51 -12.90 14.90
CA SER A 109 3.36 -13.57 15.51
C SER A 109 2.26 -13.91 14.49
N ASN A 110 1.97 -13.03 13.53
CA ASN A 110 0.80 -13.14 12.65
C ASN A 110 1.15 -13.54 11.21
N ILE A 111 2.25 -13.03 10.66
CA ILE A 111 2.52 -13.09 9.21
C ILE A 111 3.48 -14.22 8.83
N LYS A 112 4.63 -14.34 9.51
CA LYS A 112 5.75 -15.22 9.14
C LYS A 112 5.34 -16.66 8.79
N ARG A 113 4.46 -17.27 9.60
CA ARG A 113 4.02 -18.67 9.42
C ARG A 113 2.98 -18.86 8.32
N ARG A 114 2.44 -17.77 7.77
CA ARG A 114 1.36 -17.77 6.78
C ARG A 114 1.84 -17.42 5.38
N ILE A 115 3.07 -16.95 5.27
CA ILE A 115 3.78 -16.76 4.00
C ILE A 115 3.82 -18.10 3.24
N GLN A 116 3.53 -18.04 1.94
CA GLN A 116 3.51 -19.20 1.06
C GLN A 116 4.85 -19.38 0.33
N SER A 117 4.92 -20.34 -0.58
CA SER A 117 6.15 -20.66 -1.33
C SER A 117 6.67 -19.51 -2.20
N ASN A 118 5.80 -18.59 -2.62
CA ASN A 118 6.21 -17.27 -3.12
C ASN A 118 5.87 -16.23 -2.04
N PRO A 119 6.87 -15.59 -1.42
CA PRO A 119 6.63 -14.67 -0.32
C PRO A 119 6.05 -13.31 -0.75
N CYS A 120 6.16 -12.92 -2.02
CA CYS A 120 5.53 -11.70 -2.53
C CYS A 120 4.08 -11.89 -3.00
N LEU A 121 3.52 -13.08 -2.83
CA LEU A 121 2.13 -13.37 -3.18
C LEU A 121 1.27 -13.57 -1.92
N ALA A 122 -0.01 -13.87 -2.14
CA ALA A 122 -0.98 -13.93 -1.06
C ALA A 122 -0.55 -14.86 0.08
N ILE A 123 -0.73 -14.42 1.33
CA ILE A 123 -0.52 -15.25 2.52
C ILE A 123 -1.76 -16.09 2.82
N ARG A 124 -1.64 -17.03 3.76
CA ARG A 124 -2.76 -17.85 4.27
C ARG A 124 -3.60 -17.08 5.31
N MET A 125 -4.06 -15.89 4.92
CA MET A 125 -5.07 -15.08 5.63
C MET A 125 -5.94 -14.37 4.60
N ASN A 126 -7.25 -14.38 4.79
CA ASN A 126 -8.15 -13.51 4.03
C ASN A 126 -8.17 -12.08 4.61
N THR A 127 -8.85 -11.17 3.92
CA THR A 127 -8.92 -9.74 4.30
C THR A 127 -9.46 -9.55 5.71
N LEU A 128 -10.54 -10.25 6.08
CA LEU A 128 -11.14 -10.12 7.41
C LEU A 128 -10.23 -10.66 8.50
N GLU A 129 -9.57 -11.81 8.29
CA GLU A 129 -8.59 -12.34 9.25
C GLU A 129 -7.42 -11.38 9.48
N ILE A 130 -6.98 -10.66 8.43
CA ILE A 130 -5.92 -9.64 8.56
C ILE A 130 -6.44 -8.48 9.41
N LEU A 131 -7.62 -7.94 9.09
CA LEU A 131 -8.21 -6.84 9.87
C LEU A 131 -8.46 -7.23 11.32
N ASP A 132 -8.98 -8.44 11.59
CA ASP A 132 -9.19 -8.98 12.93
C ASP A 132 -7.86 -9.03 13.72
N SER A 133 -6.76 -9.40 13.06
CA SER A 133 -5.44 -9.45 13.71
C SER A 133 -4.85 -8.06 14.01
N LEU A 134 -5.33 -7.01 13.33
CA LEU A 134 -4.83 -5.64 13.47
C LEU A 134 -5.66 -4.80 14.46
N GLU A 135 -6.83 -5.27 14.91
CA GLU A 135 -7.74 -4.49 15.80
C GLU A 135 -7.10 -4.02 17.11
N LYS A 136 -6.05 -4.71 17.58
CA LYS A 136 -5.33 -4.39 18.82
C LYS A 136 -3.97 -3.74 18.58
N GLU A 137 -3.56 -3.61 17.32
CA GLU A 137 -2.27 -3.06 16.96
C GLU A 137 -2.38 -1.54 16.80
N ASN A 138 -1.39 -0.81 17.33
CA ASN A 138 -1.32 0.63 17.11
C ASN A 138 -0.72 0.92 15.73
N CYS A 139 -1.58 0.99 14.72
CA CYS A 139 -1.19 1.17 13.33
C CYS A 139 -2.18 2.03 12.55
N VAL A 140 -1.78 2.39 11.33
CA VAL A 140 -2.64 2.95 10.29
C VAL A 140 -2.83 1.88 9.22
N ILE A 141 -4.09 1.53 8.94
CA ILE A 141 -4.46 0.54 7.93
C ILE A 141 -4.98 1.27 6.69
N SER A 142 -4.35 1.04 5.54
CA SER A 142 -4.78 1.61 4.27
C SER A 142 -5.00 0.54 3.21
N ALA A 143 -6.08 0.65 2.44
CA ALA A 143 -6.27 -0.22 1.28
C ALA A 143 -5.29 0.22 0.17
N ALA A 144 -4.36 -0.67 -0.19
CA ALA A 144 -3.48 -0.47 -1.33
C ALA A 144 -4.31 -0.49 -2.61
N HIS A 145 -4.00 0.41 -3.55
CA HIS A 145 -4.62 0.53 -4.87
C HIS A 145 -6.08 0.04 -4.87
N PRO A 146 -7.04 0.74 -4.21
CA PRO A 146 -8.35 0.17 -3.85
C PRO A 146 -9.18 -0.35 -5.02
N MET A 147 -8.96 0.20 -6.23
CA MET A 147 -9.60 -0.24 -7.47
C MET A 147 -8.84 -1.37 -8.18
N GLY A 148 -7.65 -1.71 -7.69
CA GLY A 148 -6.76 -2.76 -8.16
C GLY A 148 -6.23 -2.55 -9.58
N TYR A 149 -5.49 -3.54 -10.06
CA TYR A 149 -4.93 -3.54 -11.40
C TYR A 149 -5.78 -4.35 -12.39
N PHE A 150 -6.22 -3.70 -13.46
CA PHE A 150 -6.87 -4.31 -14.62
C PHE A 150 -7.93 -5.38 -14.27
N MET A 151 -7.67 -6.67 -14.54
CA MET A 151 -8.61 -7.78 -14.25
C MET A 151 -8.37 -8.43 -12.88
N PHE A 152 -7.28 -8.12 -12.19
CA PHE A 152 -6.94 -8.72 -10.92
C PHE A 152 -7.74 -8.08 -9.77
N ASN A 153 -8.31 -8.92 -8.91
CA ASN A 153 -9.00 -8.48 -7.69
C ASN A 153 -7.96 -8.27 -6.58
N LYS A 154 -7.16 -7.21 -6.70
CA LYS A 154 -6.12 -6.83 -5.74
C LYS A 154 -6.46 -5.58 -4.92
N GLY A 155 -7.48 -4.84 -5.32
CA GLY A 155 -7.98 -3.69 -4.57
C GLY A 155 -9.20 -4.04 -3.74
N MET A 156 -9.26 -3.55 -2.51
CA MET A 156 -10.37 -3.78 -1.58
C MET A 156 -11.71 -3.30 -2.15
N GLN A 157 -11.77 -2.06 -2.65
CA GLN A 157 -13.02 -1.49 -3.19
C GLN A 157 -13.50 -2.25 -4.42
N LYS A 158 -12.59 -2.72 -5.27
CA LYS A 158 -12.96 -3.59 -6.38
C LYS A 158 -13.59 -4.90 -5.92
N CYS A 159 -13.09 -5.49 -4.83
CA CYS A 159 -13.69 -6.68 -4.24
C CYS A 159 -15.08 -6.39 -3.64
N ILE A 160 -15.28 -5.21 -3.04
CA ILE A 160 -16.60 -4.76 -2.56
C ILE A 160 -17.58 -4.60 -3.73
N ASN A 161 -17.16 -3.91 -4.80
CA ASN A 161 -17.98 -3.70 -5.99
C ASN A 161 -18.37 -5.01 -6.70
N ARG A 162 -17.60 -6.09 -6.50
CA ARG A 162 -17.85 -7.43 -7.06
C ARG A 162 -18.46 -8.39 -6.05
N SER A 163 -18.91 -7.90 -4.88
CA SER A 163 -19.56 -8.70 -3.83
C SER A 163 -18.69 -9.83 -3.25
N TYR A 164 -17.37 -9.74 -3.36
CA TYR A 164 -16.44 -10.61 -2.63
C TYR A 164 -16.25 -10.14 -1.18
N LEU A 165 -16.41 -8.83 -0.94
CA LEU A 165 -16.37 -8.18 0.36
C LEU A 165 -17.59 -7.28 0.53
N THR A 166 -17.86 -6.86 1.75
CA THR A 166 -18.96 -5.93 2.08
C THR A 166 -18.42 -4.52 2.35
N GLU A 167 -19.30 -3.51 2.29
CA GLU A 167 -18.93 -2.14 2.65
C GLU A 167 -18.43 -2.01 4.10
N ASP A 168 -18.85 -2.89 5.00
CA ASP A 168 -18.36 -2.91 6.38
C ASP A 168 -16.85 -3.13 6.43
N THR A 169 -16.27 -3.81 5.44
CA THR A 169 -14.81 -4.00 5.35
C THR A 169 -14.09 -2.66 5.15
N ALA A 170 -14.64 -1.75 4.34
CA ALA A 170 -14.06 -0.42 4.13
C ALA A 170 -14.17 0.48 5.37
N ARG A 171 -15.12 0.21 6.28
CA ARG A 171 -15.29 0.95 7.53
C ARG A 171 -14.33 0.50 8.64
N ARG A 172 -13.61 -0.61 8.43
CA ARG A 172 -12.66 -1.18 9.40
C ARG A 172 -11.21 -0.73 9.18
N ILE A 173 -10.96 0.13 8.20
CA ILE A 173 -9.64 0.66 7.89
C ILE A 173 -9.62 2.18 8.05
N ASP A 174 -8.42 2.74 8.11
CA ASP A 174 -8.22 4.16 8.37
C ASP A 174 -8.18 5.01 7.09
N ALA A 175 -7.73 4.44 5.96
CA ALA A 175 -7.54 5.21 4.74
C ALA A 175 -7.61 4.41 3.43
N TYR A 176 -7.85 5.09 2.31
CA TYR A 176 -7.61 4.56 0.97
C TYR A 176 -6.37 5.20 0.34
N GLU A 177 -5.59 4.42 -0.39
CA GLU A 177 -4.56 4.95 -1.29
C GLU A 177 -5.25 5.60 -2.50
N VAL A 178 -5.47 6.91 -2.42
CA VAL A 178 -6.25 7.69 -3.41
C VAL A 178 -5.41 8.12 -4.61
N ILE A 179 -4.09 8.18 -4.45
CA ILE A 179 -3.14 8.25 -5.57
C ILE A 179 -2.17 7.07 -5.42
N CYS A 180 -2.35 6.06 -6.26
CA CYS A 180 -1.33 5.05 -6.50
C CYS A 180 -0.77 5.29 -7.90
N SER A 181 0.55 5.47 -8.06
CA SER A 181 1.10 5.74 -9.40
C SER A 181 0.87 4.59 -10.39
N GLY A 182 0.73 3.35 -9.89
CA GLY A 182 0.43 2.18 -10.72
C GLY A 182 -0.98 2.24 -11.33
N MET A 183 -1.95 2.82 -10.62
CA MET A 183 -3.34 2.90 -11.07
C MET A 183 -3.51 3.87 -12.25
N ASN A 184 -4.67 3.85 -12.89
CA ASN A 184 -5.04 4.85 -13.88
C ASN A 184 -5.81 6.00 -13.19
N HIS A 185 -5.86 7.15 -13.86
CA HIS A 185 -6.45 8.35 -13.29
C HIS A 185 -7.92 8.19 -12.86
N LYS A 186 -8.74 7.51 -13.68
CA LYS A 186 -10.14 7.22 -13.33
C LYS A 186 -10.23 6.40 -12.04
N SER A 187 -9.38 5.39 -11.88
CA SER A 187 -9.33 4.55 -10.69
C SER A 187 -8.88 5.31 -9.43
N ASN A 188 -7.93 6.25 -9.56
CA ASN A 188 -7.55 7.14 -8.46
C ASN A 188 -8.71 8.06 -8.04
N LEU A 189 -9.41 8.66 -9.02
CA LEU A 189 -10.60 9.48 -8.74
C LEU A 189 -11.72 8.67 -8.09
N GLU A 190 -11.96 7.43 -8.52
CA GLU A 190 -12.91 6.51 -7.88
C GLU A 190 -12.48 6.21 -6.44
N ALA A 191 -11.21 5.91 -6.19
CA ALA A 191 -10.69 5.67 -4.84
C ALA A 191 -10.95 6.89 -3.92
N LEU A 192 -10.73 8.12 -4.40
CA LEU A 192 -11.05 9.35 -3.67
C LEU A 192 -12.57 9.52 -3.41
N GLN A 193 -13.41 9.18 -4.38
CA GLN A 193 -14.86 9.23 -4.18
C GLN A 193 -15.32 8.26 -3.09
N TYR A 194 -14.76 7.04 -3.09
CA TYR A 194 -15.07 6.05 -2.08
C TYR A 194 -14.50 6.41 -0.69
N SER A 195 -13.30 6.98 -0.60
CA SER A 195 -12.77 7.43 0.70
C SER A 195 -13.69 8.47 1.35
N ARG A 196 -14.20 9.43 0.56
CA ARG A 196 -15.23 10.40 0.99
C ARG A 196 -16.54 9.73 1.39
N LYS A 197 -17.03 8.76 0.61
CA LYS A 197 -18.24 7.98 0.92
C LYS A 197 -18.16 7.25 2.27
N TYR A 198 -16.99 6.68 2.59
CA TYR A 198 -16.79 5.94 3.83
C TYR A 198 -16.31 6.80 4.99
N HIS A 199 -16.02 8.08 4.76
CA HIS A 199 -15.43 9.00 5.73
C HIS A 199 -14.13 8.45 6.34
N ILE A 200 -13.22 8.00 5.48
CA ILE A 200 -11.89 7.50 5.84
C ILE A 200 -10.80 8.43 5.26
N GLY A 201 -9.61 8.37 5.84
CA GLY A 201 -8.45 9.14 5.43
C GLY A 201 -7.95 8.78 4.04
N CYS A 202 -6.91 9.51 3.61
CA CYS A 202 -6.30 9.33 2.29
C CYS A 202 -4.79 9.14 2.44
N THR A 203 -4.24 8.16 1.74
CA THR A 203 -2.81 8.00 1.52
C THR A 203 -2.51 8.11 0.03
N GLY A 204 -1.25 8.32 -0.30
CA GLY A 204 -0.75 8.16 -1.65
C GLY A 204 0.68 7.68 -1.63
N GLY A 205 1.01 6.86 -2.61
CA GLY A 205 2.32 6.30 -2.80
C GLY A 205 2.54 5.87 -4.23
N THR A 206 3.78 5.56 -4.54
CA THR A 206 4.16 5.27 -5.92
C THR A 206 3.87 3.82 -6.31
N ASP A 207 3.71 2.92 -5.32
CA ASP A 207 3.82 1.47 -5.52
C ASP A 207 5.07 1.19 -6.36
N GLY A 208 6.19 1.75 -5.88
CA GLY A 208 7.41 1.94 -6.64
C GLY A 208 8.29 0.71 -6.69
N HIS A 209 8.76 0.34 -7.90
CA HIS A 209 9.66 -0.81 -8.13
C HIS A 209 11.00 -0.40 -8.77
N MET A 210 11.20 0.90 -8.99
CA MET A 210 12.42 1.47 -9.50
C MET A 210 12.82 2.71 -8.70
N LEU A 211 14.13 2.90 -8.54
CA LEU A 211 14.70 4.01 -7.76
C LEU A 211 14.17 5.39 -8.19
N CYS A 212 14.02 5.65 -9.48
CA CYS A 212 13.61 6.98 -9.99
C CYS A 212 12.19 7.40 -9.59
N GLU A 213 11.39 6.48 -9.03
CA GLU A 213 10.00 6.70 -8.65
C GLU A 213 9.85 7.35 -7.28
N VAL A 214 10.81 7.14 -6.37
CA VAL A 214 10.76 7.53 -4.95
C VAL A 214 10.22 8.95 -4.74
N GLY A 215 9.03 9.12 -4.16
CA GLY A 215 8.50 10.45 -3.85
C GLY A 215 7.85 11.21 -5.02
N ASN A 216 7.55 10.53 -6.12
CA ASN A 216 6.70 11.09 -7.20
C ASN A 216 5.22 11.18 -6.80
N VAL A 217 4.82 10.47 -5.75
CA VAL A 217 3.55 10.62 -5.04
C VAL A 217 3.87 10.68 -3.56
N VAL A 218 3.29 11.67 -2.88
CA VAL A 218 3.55 11.93 -1.47
C VAL A 218 2.24 12.15 -0.73
N THR A 219 2.17 11.57 0.47
CA THR A 219 1.22 12.00 1.50
C THR A 219 1.91 13.07 2.33
N THR A 220 1.24 14.18 2.60
CA THR A 220 1.84 15.33 3.28
C THR A 220 0.93 15.90 4.36
N SER A 221 1.49 16.34 5.48
CA SER A 221 0.75 17.04 6.54
C SER A 221 1.68 17.91 7.38
N LYS A 222 1.12 18.87 8.11
CA LYS A 222 1.86 19.56 9.17
C LYS A 222 1.96 18.63 10.38
N ALA A 223 3.16 18.20 10.71
CA ALA A 223 3.43 17.30 11.82
C ALA A 223 4.85 17.51 12.33
N ASP A 224 5.02 17.42 13.65
CA ASP A 224 6.33 17.52 14.32
C ASP A 224 7.06 16.16 14.41
N GLY A 225 6.43 15.08 13.96
CA GLY A 225 6.99 13.73 13.96
C GLY A 225 6.10 12.68 13.30
N ILE A 226 6.60 11.43 13.22
CA ILE A 226 5.91 10.31 12.56
C ILE A 226 4.56 10.02 13.22
N ASP A 227 4.49 10.07 14.55
CA ASP A 227 3.25 9.80 15.30
C ASP A 227 2.12 10.75 14.90
N GLU A 228 2.40 12.05 14.91
CA GLU A 228 1.41 13.07 14.51
C GLU A 228 1.07 12.96 13.02
N PHE A 229 2.06 12.66 12.18
CA PHE A 229 1.86 12.46 10.75
C PHE A 229 0.90 11.29 10.45
N LEU A 230 1.09 10.14 11.11
CA LEU A 230 0.20 8.98 10.98
C LEU A 230 -1.19 9.26 11.57
N ASP A 231 -1.25 9.93 12.72
CA ASP A 231 -2.50 10.39 13.33
C ASP A 231 -3.31 11.33 12.42
N ASN A 232 -2.62 12.21 11.70
CA ASN A 232 -3.24 13.14 10.75
C ASN A 232 -3.92 12.39 9.61
N ILE A 233 -3.34 11.28 9.12
CA ILE A 233 -3.96 10.42 8.12
C ILE A 233 -5.29 9.85 8.65
N LYS A 234 -5.30 9.29 9.86
CA LYS A 234 -6.53 8.75 10.50
C LYS A 234 -7.60 9.82 10.68
N LYS A 235 -7.19 11.08 10.89
CA LYS A 235 -8.07 12.24 11.09
C LYS A 235 -8.47 12.92 9.76
N GLY A 236 -7.92 12.49 8.62
CA GLY A 236 -8.09 13.14 7.32
C GLY A 236 -7.48 14.56 7.27
N LYS A 237 -6.51 14.86 8.11
CA LYS A 237 -5.79 16.14 8.21
C LYS A 237 -4.49 16.14 7.40
N ASN A 238 -4.54 15.53 6.23
CA ASN A 238 -3.40 15.41 5.33
C ASN A 238 -3.81 15.82 3.92
N GLU A 239 -2.82 15.90 3.04
CA GLU A 239 -2.99 16.09 1.61
C GLU A 239 -2.27 14.95 0.88
N VAL A 240 -2.66 14.69 -0.37
CA VAL A 240 -2.00 13.72 -1.24
C VAL A 240 -1.69 14.39 -2.57
N ILE A 241 -0.42 14.37 -2.98
CA ILE A 241 0.06 15.04 -4.19
C ILE A 241 0.85 14.06 -5.02
N GLY A 242 0.57 13.98 -6.31
CA GLY A 242 1.39 13.18 -7.21
C GLY A 242 0.69 12.86 -8.53
N THR A 243 1.36 12.09 -9.37
CA THR A 243 0.83 11.68 -10.67
C THR A 243 0.99 10.18 -10.91
N GLU A 244 0.16 9.65 -11.81
CA GLU A 244 0.29 8.28 -12.27
C GLU A 244 1.54 8.10 -13.14
N LYS A 245 2.10 6.89 -13.11
CA LYS A 245 3.10 6.45 -14.07
C LYS A 245 2.54 6.61 -15.49
N ASN A 246 3.32 7.20 -16.38
CA ASN A 246 3.03 7.08 -17.80
C ASN A 246 3.21 5.61 -18.28
N THR A 247 2.67 5.28 -19.45
CA THR A 247 2.70 3.91 -19.98
C THR A 247 4.11 3.33 -20.09
N LYS A 248 5.11 4.15 -20.45
CA LYS A 248 6.51 3.68 -20.54
C LYS A 248 7.05 3.27 -19.18
N MET A 249 6.77 4.07 -18.15
CA MET A 249 7.19 3.79 -16.77
C MET A 249 6.50 2.54 -16.23
N LYS A 250 5.21 2.32 -16.54
CA LYS A 250 4.49 1.09 -16.17
C LYS A 250 5.11 -0.16 -16.80
N ILE A 251 5.48 -0.08 -18.08
CA ILE A 251 6.17 -1.18 -18.77
C ILE A 251 7.54 -1.44 -18.14
N ALA A 252 8.31 -0.38 -17.86
CA ALA A 252 9.62 -0.49 -17.25
C ALA A 252 9.56 -1.11 -15.84
N ALA A 253 8.61 -0.69 -15.00
CA ALA A 253 8.36 -1.29 -13.69
C ALA A 253 7.96 -2.78 -13.82
N GLY A 254 7.06 -3.13 -14.75
CA GLY A 254 6.72 -4.52 -15.04
C GLY A 254 7.94 -5.37 -15.41
N ALA A 255 8.83 -4.82 -16.24
CA ALA A 255 10.07 -5.48 -16.64
C ALA A 255 11.07 -5.61 -15.47
N SER A 256 11.15 -4.62 -14.58
CA SER A 256 12.10 -4.65 -13.45
C SER A 256 11.77 -5.75 -12.42
N MET A 257 10.48 -6.04 -12.23
CA MET A 257 9.99 -7.11 -11.34
C MET A 257 10.12 -8.51 -11.94
N SER A 258 10.19 -8.62 -13.27
CA SER A 258 10.15 -9.91 -13.98
C SER A 258 11.19 -10.94 -13.50
N PRO A 259 12.47 -10.58 -13.23
CA PRO A 259 13.45 -11.53 -12.71
C PRO A 259 13.03 -12.24 -11.42
N TYR A 260 12.34 -11.53 -10.52
CA TYR A 260 11.80 -12.12 -9.29
C TYR A 260 10.73 -13.15 -9.62
N TYR A 261 9.71 -12.75 -10.38
CA TYR A 261 8.59 -13.64 -10.72
C TYR A 261 9.03 -14.85 -11.55
N PHE A 262 10.07 -14.74 -12.38
CA PHE A 262 10.64 -15.88 -13.11
C PHE A 262 11.23 -16.96 -12.19
N GLN A 263 11.85 -16.57 -11.06
CA GLN A 263 12.38 -17.52 -10.08
C GLN A 263 11.26 -18.28 -9.33
N HIS A 264 10.06 -17.71 -9.32
CA HIS A 264 8.91 -18.22 -8.57
C HIS A 264 7.74 -18.67 -9.47
N ILE A 265 7.97 -19.02 -10.74
CA ILE A 265 6.87 -19.38 -11.67
C ILE A 265 5.97 -20.50 -11.11
N PRO A 266 6.49 -21.68 -10.69
CA PRO A 266 5.63 -22.79 -10.29
C PRO A 266 4.76 -22.44 -9.07
N SER A 267 5.36 -21.80 -8.06
CA SER A 267 4.65 -21.38 -6.85
C SER A 267 3.63 -20.26 -7.14
N SER A 268 3.96 -19.34 -8.04
CA SER A 268 3.05 -18.26 -8.45
C SER A 268 1.81 -18.80 -9.16
N LEU A 269 2.00 -19.74 -10.09
CA LEU A 269 0.89 -20.41 -10.77
C LEU A 269 -0.01 -21.17 -9.80
N GLU A 270 0.57 -21.90 -8.85
CA GLU A 270 -0.19 -22.63 -7.83
C GLU A 270 -1.05 -21.68 -6.96
N ILE A 271 -0.46 -20.59 -6.47
CA ILE A 271 -1.15 -19.61 -5.63
C ILE A 271 -2.28 -18.94 -6.43
N HIS A 272 -2.00 -18.45 -7.64
CA HIS A 272 -3.02 -17.82 -8.47
C HIS A 272 -4.14 -18.79 -8.86
N TYR A 273 -3.83 -20.05 -9.14
CA TYR A 273 -4.84 -21.07 -9.42
C TYR A 273 -5.80 -21.22 -8.23
N LYS A 274 -5.27 -21.40 -7.02
CA LYS A 274 -6.07 -21.55 -5.81
C LYS A 274 -6.91 -20.30 -5.50
N GLN A 275 -6.35 -19.10 -5.65
CA GLN A 275 -7.09 -17.84 -5.48
C GLN A 275 -8.24 -17.71 -6.50
N ASN A 276 -8.01 -18.11 -7.75
CA ASN A 276 -9.02 -17.95 -8.81
C ASN A 276 -10.10 -19.05 -8.78
N MET A 277 -9.82 -20.27 -8.30
CA MET A 277 -10.84 -21.31 -8.16
C MET A 277 -12.01 -20.87 -7.27
N VAL A 278 -11.71 -20.19 -6.14
CA VAL A 278 -12.74 -19.67 -5.22
C VAL A 278 -13.62 -18.64 -5.93
N ARG A 279 -13.03 -17.83 -6.83
CA ARG A 279 -13.73 -16.78 -7.58
C ARG A 279 -14.65 -17.35 -8.66
N VAL A 280 -14.19 -18.39 -9.37
CA VAL A 280 -15.02 -19.11 -10.35
C VAL A 280 -16.25 -19.69 -9.66
N LYS A 281 -16.08 -20.30 -8.48
CA LYS A 281 -17.19 -20.83 -7.69
C LYS A 281 -18.20 -19.73 -7.32
N HIS A 282 -17.72 -18.59 -6.82
CA HIS A 282 -18.58 -17.44 -6.49
C HIS A 282 -19.38 -16.95 -7.70
N TYR A 283 -18.75 -16.83 -8.88
CA TYR A 283 -19.44 -16.41 -10.11
C TYR A 283 -20.56 -17.38 -10.51
N ILE A 284 -20.28 -18.69 -10.43
CA ILE A 284 -21.28 -19.74 -10.71
C ILE A 284 -22.45 -19.65 -9.71
N ASP A 285 -22.16 -19.46 -8.43
CA ASP A 285 -23.17 -19.40 -7.38
C ASP A 285 -24.06 -18.14 -7.49
N SER A 286 -23.48 -16.99 -7.88
CA SER A 286 -24.23 -15.76 -8.14
C SER A 286 -25.13 -15.88 -9.38
N PHE A 287 -24.61 -16.45 -10.48
CA PHE A 287 -25.39 -16.67 -11.71
C PHE A 287 -26.59 -17.60 -11.48
N LYS A 288 -26.47 -18.60 -10.60
CA LYS A 288 -27.58 -19.50 -10.21
C LYS A 288 -28.62 -18.86 -9.29
N LYS A 289 -28.34 -17.72 -8.67
CA LYS A 289 -29.31 -16.99 -7.83
C LYS A 289 -30.11 -15.96 -8.64
N GLU A 290 -29.58 -15.52 -9.77
CA GLU A 290 -30.21 -14.54 -10.67
C GLU A 290 -31.08 -15.20 -11.76
N ASN A 291 -30.94 -16.51 -11.99
CA ASN A 291 -31.75 -17.31 -12.92
C ASN A 291 -32.52 -18.40 -12.16
#